data_AF-A0A1X4HT98-F1
#
_entry.id   AF-A0A1X4HT98-F1
#
_cell.length_a   1.000
_cell.length_b   1.000
_cell.length_c   1.000
_cell.angle_alpha   90.00
_cell.angle_beta   90.00
_cell.angle_gamma   90.00
#
_symmetry.space_group_name_H-M   'P 1'
#
loop_
_entity.id
_entity.type
_entity.pdbx_description
1 polymer ?
#
loop_
_entity_poly.entity_id
_entity_poly.type
_entity_poly.pdbx_seq_one_letter_code
_entity_poly.pdbx_strand_id
1 'polypeptide(L)'
;EPYGGNIIAGTSLWLTAGLDEVTQDGALAFMQFLNNPRNAADRHIASSFVPVTRSSYRLLEDEGWFEANPYHRLASAQLGGYPEGEGVPPCRGALFGDFAGAQDVMTRAMGDVLLQGADPASRFAEATAEAQELLDAYERDRVDNGVRSPESLRVEYFAGAEAYTGAQLENAVRGSNG
;
A
#
# COMPACT_ATOMS: atom_id res chain seq x y z
N GLU A 1 14.14 -9.18 -18.72
CA GLU A 1 13.46 -7.96 -18.22
C GLU A 1 13.14 -8.20 -16.75
N PRO A 2 13.52 -7.31 -15.82
CA PRO A 2 12.95 -7.35 -14.48
C PRO A 2 11.42 -7.28 -14.62
N TYR A 3 10.68 -8.08 -13.85
CA TYR A 3 9.22 -8.07 -13.88
C TYR A 3 8.73 -6.63 -13.72
N GLY A 4 8.05 -6.10 -14.75
CA GLY A 4 7.45 -4.77 -14.71
C GLY A 4 6.37 -4.70 -13.64
N GLY A 5 6.10 -3.50 -13.13
CA GLY A 5 5.07 -3.26 -12.12
C GLY A 5 5.62 -3.18 -10.70
N ASN A 6 5.05 -2.28 -9.91
CA ASN A 6 5.40 -2.05 -8.52
C ASN A 6 4.21 -2.40 -7.61
N ILE A 7 4.47 -2.86 -6.39
CA ILE A 7 3.43 -3.13 -5.40
C ILE A 7 2.92 -1.78 -4.85
N ILE A 8 1.60 -1.67 -4.65
CA ILE A 8 1.02 -0.52 -3.94
C ILE A 8 1.08 -0.79 -2.45
N ALA A 9 1.61 0.17 -1.69
CA ALA A 9 1.55 0.21 -0.23
C ALA A 9 0.77 1.45 0.24
N GLY A 10 0.43 1.50 1.52
CA GLY A 10 -0.29 2.61 2.12
C GLY A 10 -1.46 2.15 2.98
N THR A 11 -2.45 3.00 3.13
CA THR A 11 -3.67 2.74 3.91
C THR A 11 -4.89 2.61 3.00
N SER A 12 -5.85 1.80 3.43
CA SER A 12 -7.13 1.61 2.75
C SER A 12 -8.27 1.90 3.73
N LEU A 13 -9.37 2.42 3.21
CA LEU A 13 -10.60 2.64 3.96
C LEU A 13 -11.54 1.45 3.72
N TRP A 14 -11.99 0.83 4.80
CA TRP A 14 -12.92 -0.30 4.78
C TRP A 14 -14.22 0.10 5.45
N LEU A 15 -15.35 -0.37 4.89
CA LEU A 15 -16.66 -0.23 5.51
C LEU A 15 -17.02 -1.53 6.23
N THR A 16 -17.36 -1.43 7.51
CA THR A 16 -17.78 -2.59 8.29
C THR A 16 -19.14 -3.11 7.81
N ALA A 17 -19.33 -4.43 7.85
CA ALA A 17 -20.61 -5.05 7.52
C ALA A 17 -21.62 -4.88 8.68
N GLY A 18 -22.92 -5.01 8.36
CA GLY A 18 -24.01 -5.04 9.35
C GLY A 18 -24.44 -3.68 9.89
N LEU A 19 -24.12 -2.59 9.19
CA LEU A 19 -24.59 -1.24 9.52
C LEU A 19 -26.08 -1.09 9.15
N ASP A 20 -26.78 -0.20 9.85
CA ASP A 20 -28.10 0.26 9.40
C ASP A 20 -27.98 1.06 8.10
N GLU A 21 -29.06 1.09 7.32
CA GLU A 21 -29.10 1.68 5.98
C GLU A 21 -28.64 3.15 5.97
N VAL A 22 -29.08 3.95 6.93
CA VAL A 22 -28.74 5.39 7.00
C VAL A 22 -27.24 5.56 7.27
N THR A 23 -26.67 4.80 8.20
CA THR A 23 -25.23 4.84 8.48
C THR A 23 -24.41 4.35 7.30
N GLN A 24 -24.85 3.25 6.65
CA GLN A 24 -24.17 2.70 5.48
C GLN A 24 -24.14 3.71 4.32
N ASP A 25 -25.27 4.34 4.01
CA ASP A 25 -25.38 5.32 2.93
C ASP A 25 -24.53 6.56 3.20
N GLY A 26 -24.53 7.07 4.44
CA GLY A 26 -23.67 8.18 4.84
C GLY A 26 -22.18 7.85 4.69
N ALA A 27 -21.76 6.65 5.11
CA ALA A 27 -20.38 6.21 4.97
C ALA A 27 -19.98 6.04 3.49
N LEU A 28 -20.85 5.47 2.66
CA LEU A 28 -20.63 5.33 1.23
C LEU A 28 -20.56 6.71 0.53
N ALA A 29 -21.42 7.65 0.91
CA ALA A 29 -21.38 9.01 0.38
C ALA A 29 -20.06 9.72 0.75
N PHE A 30 -19.58 9.53 1.98
CA PHE A 30 -18.29 10.06 2.41
C PHE A 30 -17.11 9.45 1.63
N MET A 31 -17.09 8.12 1.45
CA MET A 31 -16.06 7.46 0.65
C MET A 31 -16.08 7.93 -0.81
N GLN A 32 -17.26 8.13 -1.40
CA GLN A 32 -17.39 8.71 -2.74
C GLN A 32 -16.91 10.16 -2.81
N PHE A 33 -17.22 10.97 -1.80
CA PHE A 33 -16.73 12.34 -1.69
C PHE A 33 -15.20 12.37 -1.70
N LEU A 34 -14.54 11.56 -0.89
CA LEU A 34 -13.06 11.49 -0.85
C LEU A 34 -12.44 11.08 -2.19
N ASN A 35 -13.13 10.22 -2.95
CA ASN A 35 -12.62 9.68 -4.22
C ASN A 35 -13.09 10.46 -5.46
N ASN A 36 -13.82 11.56 -5.30
CA ASN A 36 -14.16 12.41 -6.43
C ASN A 36 -12.87 13.05 -7.02
N PRO A 37 -12.91 13.51 -8.29
CA PRO A 37 -11.69 13.94 -8.99
C PRO A 37 -10.90 15.02 -8.25
N ARG A 38 -11.59 16.06 -7.74
CA ARG A 38 -10.96 17.19 -7.04
C ARG A 38 -10.35 16.76 -5.72
N ASN A 39 -11.11 16.10 -4.84
CA ASN A 39 -10.63 15.73 -3.52
C ASN A 39 -9.47 14.73 -3.59
N ALA A 40 -9.52 13.77 -4.51
CA ALA A 40 -8.41 12.84 -4.72
C ALA A 40 -7.17 13.54 -5.34
N ALA A 41 -7.36 14.54 -6.21
CA ALA A 41 -6.27 15.35 -6.74
C ALA A 41 -5.63 16.23 -5.65
N ASP A 42 -6.45 16.91 -4.84
CA ASP A 42 -5.98 17.75 -3.74
C ASP A 42 -5.24 16.91 -2.69
N ARG A 43 -5.69 15.69 -2.42
CA ARG A 43 -4.97 14.74 -1.58
C ARG A 43 -3.59 14.39 -2.15
N HIS A 44 -3.50 14.13 -3.46
CA HIS A 44 -2.22 13.90 -4.12
C HIS A 44 -1.30 15.11 -3.99
N ILE A 45 -1.78 16.32 -4.30
CA ILE A 45 -1.01 17.57 -4.17
C ILE A 45 -0.50 17.74 -2.73
N ALA A 46 -1.37 17.51 -1.76
CA ALA A 46 -1.05 17.71 -0.35
C ALA A 46 -0.06 16.70 0.20
N SER A 47 0.04 15.47 -0.34
CA SER A 47 0.78 14.38 0.31
C SER A 47 1.69 13.55 -0.60
N SER A 48 1.69 13.83 -1.90
CA SER A 48 2.37 13.06 -2.96
C SER A 48 1.95 11.59 -3.11
N PHE A 49 1.00 11.08 -2.32
CA PHE A 49 0.41 9.77 -2.58
C PHE A 49 -0.17 9.71 -3.99
N VAL A 50 -0.03 8.56 -4.65
CA VAL A 50 -0.49 8.41 -6.04
C VAL A 50 -1.97 8.79 -6.19
N PRO A 51 -2.36 9.47 -7.28
CA PRO A 51 -3.77 9.73 -7.55
C PRO A 51 -4.51 8.40 -7.69
N VAL A 52 -5.46 8.15 -6.78
CA VAL A 52 -6.12 6.84 -6.65
C VAL A 52 -7.18 6.57 -7.71
N THR A 53 -7.58 7.58 -8.48
CA THR A 53 -8.55 7.44 -9.57
C THR A 53 -7.99 7.96 -10.89
N ARG A 54 -8.44 7.38 -12.02
CA ARG A 54 -8.08 7.87 -13.35
C ARG A 54 -8.57 9.29 -13.60
N SER A 55 -9.70 9.68 -12.99
CA SER A 55 -10.27 11.02 -13.15
C SER A 55 -9.49 12.09 -12.40
N SER A 56 -8.97 11.80 -11.20
CA SER A 56 -8.08 12.73 -10.50
C SER A 56 -6.72 12.86 -11.19
N TYR A 57 -6.17 11.76 -11.72
CA TYR A 57 -4.96 11.81 -12.54
C TYR A 57 -5.14 12.72 -13.77
N ARG A 58 -6.25 12.55 -14.52
CA ARG A 58 -6.56 13.40 -15.68
C ARG A 58 -6.74 14.86 -15.27
N LEU A 59 -7.44 15.14 -14.17
CA LEU A 59 -7.59 16.50 -13.66
C LEU A 59 -6.24 17.15 -13.37
N LEU A 60 -5.33 16.43 -12.71
CA LEU A 60 -3.97 16.92 -12.43
C LEU A 60 -3.17 17.19 -13.72
N GLU A 61 -3.33 16.35 -14.75
CA GLU A 61 -2.71 16.54 -16.05
C GLU A 61 -3.28 17.77 -16.78
N ASP A 62 -4.61 17.91 -16.83
CA ASP A 62 -5.31 19.03 -17.45
C ASP A 62 -4.97 20.38 -16.78
N GLU A 63 -4.74 20.37 -15.47
CA GLU A 63 -4.35 21.55 -14.68
C GLU A 63 -2.84 21.83 -14.71
N GLY A 64 -2.06 21.04 -15.44
CA GLY A 64 -0.62 21.23 -15.61
C GLY A 64 0.21 20.88 -14.36
N TRP A 65 -0.36 20.18 -13.38
CA TRP A 65 0.34 19.80 -12.15
C TRP A 65 1.60 18.98 -12.44
N PHE A 66 1.52 18.01 -13.33
CA PHE A 66 2.65 17.15 -13.68
C PHE A 66 3.70 17.86 -14.55
N GLU A 67 3.35 18.93 -15.26
CA GLU A 67 4.33 19.73 -15.98
C GLU A 67 5.16 20.59 -15.01
N ALA A 68 4.51 21.13 -13.98
CA ALA A 68 5.18 21.85 -12.90
C ALA A 68 5.97 20.92 -11.95
N ASN A 69 5.48 19.69 -11.74
CA ASN A 69 6.04 18.69 -10.82
C ASN A 69 6.27 17.35 -11.55
N PRO A 70 7.24 17.27 -12.47
CA PRO A 70 7.43 16.11 -13.34
C PRO A 70 7.75 14.81 -12.60
N TYR A 71 8.35 14.89 -11.41
CA TYR A 71 8.68 13.72 -10.60
C TYR A 71 7.44 12.99 -10.06
N HIS A 72 6.32 13.69 -9.92
CA HIS A 72 5.06 13.08 -9.47
C HIS A 72 4.43 12.14 -10.52
N ARG A 73 4.85 12.21 -11.79
CA ARG A 73 4.35 11.33 -12.86
C ARG A 73 4.92 9.90 -12.76
N LEU A 74 6.11 9.74 -12.18
CA LEU A 74 6.86 8.48 -12.22
C LEU A 74 6.11 7.32 -11.53
N ALA A 75 5.58 7.54 -10.34
CA ALA A 75 4.90 6.49 -9.58
C ALA A 75 3.65 5.97 -10.33
N SER A 76 2.84 6.87 -10.88
CA SER A 76 1.68 6.49 -11.70
C SER A 76 2.09 5.75 -12.98
N ALA A 77 3.18 6.17 -13.63
CA ALA A 77 3.71 5.47 -14.81
C ALA A 77 4.21 4.06 -14.47
N GLN A 78 4.89 3.88 -13.33
CA GLN A 78 5.34 2.56 -12.86
C GLN A 78 4.17 1.61 -12.58
N LEU A 79 3.08 2.10 -11.99
CA LEU A 79 1.88 1.31 -11.75
C LEU A 79 1.18 0.90 -13.05
N GLY A 80 1.21 1.77 -14.08
CA GLY A 80 0.65 1.50 -15.40
C GLY A 80 1.58 0.75 -16.35
N GLY A 81 2.83 0.50 -15.97
CA GLY A 81 3.87 -0.04 -16.85
C GLY A 81 3.87 -1.56 -17.01
N TYR A 82 2.98 -2.29 -16.33
CA TYR A 82 2.87 -3.74 -16.49
C TYR A 82 2.17 -4.10 -17.81
N PRO A 83 2.79 -4.88 -18.71
CA PRO A 83 2.16 -5.25 -19.98
C PRO A 83 0.87 -6.02 -19.77
N GLU A 84 -0.18 -5.65 -20.50
CA GLU A 84 -1.43 -6.40 -20.48
C GLU A 84 -1.21 -7.83 -20.99
N GLY A 85 -1.73 -8.83 -20.27
CA GLY A 85 -1.68 -10.23 -20.68
C GLY A 85 -0.52 -11.06 -20.10
N GLU A 86 0.43 -10.45 -19.38
CA GLU A 86 1.58 -11.18 -18.79
C GLU A 86 1.29 -11.84 -17.42
N GLY A 87 0.02 -11.87 -17.00
CA GLY A 87 -0.42 -12.47 -15.75
C GLY A 87 -1.06 -11.46 -14.79
N VAL A 88 -0.91 -11.71 -13.49
CA VAL A 88 -1.40 -10.83 -12.42
C VAL A 88 -0.36 -9.72 -12.21
N PRO A 89 -0.68 -8.44 -12.46
CA PRO A 89 0.29 -7.37 -12.25
C PRO A 89 0.73 -7.31 -10.78
N PRO A 90 2.03 -7.07 -10.49
CA PRO A 90 2.52 -6.94 -9.11
C PRO A 90 1.76 -5.90 -8.28
N CYS A 91 1.21 -4.86 -8.93
CA CYS A 91 0.41 -3.83 -8.26
C CYS A 91 -0.89 -4.33 -7.62
N ARG A 92 -1.31 -5.57 -7.88
CA ARG A 92 -2.44 -6.20 -7.17
C ARG A 92 -2.09 -6.65 -5.75
N GLY A 93 -0.80 -6.71 -5.40
CA GLY A 93 -0.34 -7.09 -4.08
C GLY A 93 -0.59 -8.57 -3.74
N ALA A 94 -0.25 -8.94 -2.51
CA ALA A 94 -0.48 -10.27 -1.97
C ALA A 94 -1.60 -10.22 -0.92
N LEU A 95 -2.45 -11.25 -0.91
CA LEU A 95 -3.54 -11.41 0.05
C LEU A 95 -3.46 -12.79 0.68
N PHE A 96 -2.93 -12.87 1.89
CA PHE A 96 -2.83 -14.11 2.66
C PHE A 96 -2.84 -13.84 4.17
N GLY A 97 -3.04 -14.92 4.94
CA GLY A 97 -3.12 -14.92 6.39
C GLY A 97 -1.82 -14.53 7.08
N ASP A 98 -1.94 -13.69 8.11
CA ASP A 98 -0.83 -13.07 8.84
C ASP A 98 0.25 -12.41 7.95
N PHE A 99 -0.21 -11.58 7.01
CA PHE A 99 0.67 -10.81 6.14
C PHE A 99 1.69 -9.95 6.92
N ALA A 100 1.27 -9.36 8.04
CA ALA A 100 2.15 -8.53 8.87
C ALA A 100 3.25 -9.35 9.54
N GLY A 101 2.92 -10.50 10.14
CA GLY A 101 3.91 -11.41 10.71
C GLY A 101 4.90 -11.91 9.66
N ALA A 102 4.43 -12.26 8.45
CA ALA A 102 5.31 -12.65 7.35
C ALA A 102 6.27 -11.51 6.93
N GLN A 103 5.81 -10.25 6.93
CA GLN A 103 6.69 -9.10 6.68
C GLN A 103 7.75 -8.92 7.76
N ASP A 104 7.42 -9.12 9.04
CA ASP A 104 8.38 -9.05 10.14
C ASP A 104 9.46 -10.13 10.02
N VAL A 105 9.06 -11.37 9.71
CA VAL A 105 9.98 -12.50 9.47
C VAL A 105 10.95 -12.17 8.34
N MET A 106 10.45 -11.68 7.20
CA MET A 106 11.27 -11.30 6.06
C MET A 106 12.18 -10.11 6.35
N THR A 107 11.70 -9.11 7.10
CA THR A 107 12.48 -7.93 7.48
C THR A 107 13.65 -8.32 8.38
N ARG A 108 13.41 -9.19 9.37
CA ARG A 108 14.48 -9.74 10.22
C ARG A 108 15.50 -10.54 9.41
N ALA A 109 15.04 -11.41 8.52
CA ALA A 109 15.91 -12.20 7.64
C ALA A 109 16.80 -11.32 6.77
N MET A 110 16.23 -10.25 6.21
CA MET A 110 16.99 -9.27 5.45
C MET A 110 18.03 -8.55 6.34
N GLY A 111 17.68 -8.22 7.58
CA GLY A 111 18.61 -7.67 8.56
C GLY A 111 19.78 -8.61 8.86
N ASP A 112 19.51 -9.90 9.06
CA ASP A 112 20.55 -10.91 9.32
C ASP A 112 21.52 -11.05 8.13
N VAL A 113 21.01 -11.03 6.91
CA VAL A 113 21.83 -11.09 5.69
C VAL A 113 22.66 -9.82 5.51
N LEU A 114 22.02 -8.65 5.57
CA LEU A 114 22.66 -7.36 5.25
C LEU A 114 23.61 -6.87 6.34
N LEU A 115 23.32 -7.18 7.61
CA LEU A 115 24.02 -6.59 8.75
C LEU A 115 24.88 -7.61 9.51
N GLN A 116 24.54 -8.89 9.44
CA GLN A 116 25.21 -9.94 10.23
C GLN A 116 25.94 -10.97 9.36
N GLY A 117 25.85 -10.86 8.02
CA GLY A 117 26.57 -11.73 7.09
C GLY A 117 26.03 -13.15 7.01
N ALA A 118 24.75 -13.37 7.34
CA ALA A 118 24.10 -14.66 7.14
C ALA A 118 24.08 -15.04 5.65
N ASP A 119 24.20 -16.34 5.35
CA ASP A 119 24.07 -16.83 3.97
C ASP A 119 22.65 -16.56 3.45
N PRO A 120 22.48 -15.82 2.32
CA PRO A 120 21.16 -15.44 1.84
C PRO A 120 20.25 -16.62 1.52
N ALA A 121 20.79 -17.68 0.90
CA ALA A 121 20.00 -18.81 0.47
C ALA A 121 19.44 -19.58 1.68
N SER A 122 20.28 -19.93 2.65
CA SER A 122 19.85 -20.59 3.88
C SER A 122 18.87 -19.73 4.68
N ARG A 123 19.22 -18.45 4.89
CA ARG A 123 18.44 -17.59 5.78
C ARG A 123 17.05 -17.28 5.23
N PHE A 124 16.91 -17.11 3.92
CA PHE A 124 15.60 -16.92 3.29
C PHE A 124 14.79 -18.22 3.18
N ALA A 125 15.44 -19.38 3.07
CA ALA A 125 14.74 -20.67 3.17
C ALA A 125 14.12 -20.86 4.57
N GLU A 126 14.86 -20.52 5.63
CA GLU A 126 14.37 -20.53 7.01
C GLU A 126 13.21 -19.54 7.20
N ALA A 127 13.34 -18.31 6.69
CA ALA A 127 12.27 -17.31 6.73
C ALA A 127 11.00 -17.78 5.99
N THR A 128 11.16 -18.49 4.88
CA THR A 128 10.04 -19.07 4.13
C THR A 128 9.31 -20.12 4.96
N ALA A 129 10.03 -21.02 5.64
CA ALA A 129 9.43 -22.02 6.51
C ALA A 129 8.68 -21.38 7.69
N GLU A 130 9.27 -20.37 8.34
CA GLU A 130 8.63 -19.64 9.44
C GLU A 130 7.38 -18.88 8.98
N ALA A 131 7.43 -18.21 7.83
CA ALA A 131 6.25 -17.56 7.26
C ALA A 131 5.15 -18.55 6.87
N GLN A 132 5.51 -19.75 6.42
CA GLN A 132 4.55 -20.83 6.14
C GLN A 132 3.85 -21.31 7.42
N GLU A 133 4.57 -21.44 8.53
CA GLU A 133 3.98 -21.81 9.82
C GLU A 133 2.95 -20.78 10.31
N LEU A 134 3.22 -19.48 10.10
CA LEU A 134 2.26 -18.40 10.39
C LEU A 134 1.00 -18.49 9.54
N LEU A 135 1.16 -18.74 8.23
CA LEU A 135 0.04 -18.92 7.32
C LEU A 135 -0.81 -20.15 7.71
N ASP A 136 -0.16 -21.28 7.97
CA ASP A 136 -0.86 -22.51 8.38
C ASP A 136 -1.60 -22.30 9.72
N ALA A 137 -1.01 -21.56 10.65
CA ALA A 137 -1.66 -21.21 11.91
C ALA A 137 -2.88 -20.31 11.69
N TYR A 138 -2.78 -19.31 10.82
CA TYR A 138 -3.90 -18.48 10.43
C TYR A 138 -5.03 -19.30 9.79
N GLU A 139 -4.70 -20.19 8.86
CA GLU A 139 -5.68 -21.02 8.16
C GLU A 139 -6.41 -21.97 9.12
N ARG A 140 -5.68 -22.64 10.02
CA ARG A 140 -6.28 -23.46 11.09
C ARG A 140 -7.24 -22.65 11.95
N ASP A 141 -6.82 -21.48 12.42
CA ASP A 141 -7.64 -20.57 13.22
C ASP A 141 -8.92 -20.12 12.47
N ARG A 142 -8.85 -19.89 11.15
CA ARG A 142 -10.04 -19.55 10.34
C ARG A 142 -11.00 -20.73 10.17
N VAL A 143 -10.48 -21.95 10.03
CA VAL A 143 -11.31 -23.16 9.95
C VAL A 143 -12.02 -23.40 11.28
N ASP A 144 -11.31 -23.25 12.40
CA ASP A 144 -11.83 -23.58 13.72
C ASP A 144 -12.78 -22.50 14.29
N ASN A 145 -12.47 -21.22 14.07
CA ASN A 145 -13.16 -20.09 14.73
C ASN A 145 -13.98 -19.21 13.77
N GLY A 146 -13.92 -19.44 12.46
CA GLY A 146 -14.64 -18.63 11.47
C GLY A 146 -14.08 -17.20 11.31
N VAL A 147 -14.97 -16.24 11.02
CA VAL A 147 -14.60 -14.85 10.73
C VAL A 147 -14.06 -14.16 11.99
N ARG A 148 -12.91 -13.49 11.83
CA ARG A 148 -12.25 -12.69 12.88
C ARG A 148 -13.17 -11.60 13.42
N SER A 149 -13.14 -11.35 14.74
CA SER A 149 -13.84 -10.20 15.31
C SER A 149 -13.18 -8.90 14.81
N PRO A 150 -13.91 -7.78 14.69
CA PRO A 150 -13.34 -6.51 14.24
C PRO A 150 -12.09 -6.06 15.02
N GLU A 151 -11.99 -6.43 16.30
CA GLU A 151 -10.83 -6.14 17.16
C GLU A 151 -9.55 -6.81 16.67
N SER A 152 -9.66 -8.01 16.09
CA SER A 152 -8.52 -8.75 15.55
C SER A 152 -8.05 -8.26 14.17
N LEU A 153 -8.74 -7.26 13.61
CA LEU A 153 -8.34 -6.52 12.40
C LEU A 153 -7.65 -5.19 12.74
N ARG A 154 -7.51 -4.85 14.04
CA ARG A 154 -6.76 -3.66 14.46
C ARG A 154 -5.28 -3.88 14.19
N VAL A 155 -4.80 -3.25 13.12
CA VAL A 155 -3.38 -3.07 12.88
C VAL A 155 -2.99 -1.71 13.45
N GLU A 156 -2.46 -1.69 14.66
CA GLU A 156 -1.86 -0.47 15.21
C GLU A 156 -0.41 -0.35 14.74
N TYR A 157 -0.18 0.42 13.68
CA TYR A 157 1.15 0.86 13.29
C TYR A 157 1.15 2.34 12.91
N PHE A 158 2.24 3.04 13.29
CA PHE A 158 2.55 4.45 13.02
C PHE A 158 1.72 5.51 13.77
N ALA A 159 1.53 5.37 15.09
CA ALA A 159 0.99 6.46 15.90
C ALA A 159 1.91 7.71 16.00
N GLY A 160 3.18 7.60 15.58
CA GLY A 160 4.19 8.66 15.68
C GLY A 160 4.81 9.11 14.35
N ALA A 161 4.33 8.62 13.20
CA ALA A 161 4.85 9.08 11.91
C ALA A 161 4.21 10.44 11.55
N GLU A 162 5.03 11.46 11.31
CA GLU A 162 4.54 12.74 10.81
C GLU A 162 4.16 12.62 9.33
N ALA A 163 3.00 13.19 8.97
CA ALA A 163 2.63 13.31 7.57
C ALA A 163 3.59 14.27 6.86
N TYR A 164 3.99 13.93 5.63
CA TYR A 164 4.76 14.82 4.76
C TYR A 164 3.86 15.42 3.68
N THR A 165 4.24 16.61 3.23
CA THR A 165 3.57 17.37 2.20
C THR A 165 4.18 17.13 0.83
N GLY A 166 3.43 17.42 -0.22
CA GLY A 166 3.98 17.34 -1.58
C GLY A 166 5.20 18.23 -1.78
N ALA A 167 5.18 19.43 -1.20
CA ALA A 167 6.33 20.34 -1.23
C ALA A 167 7.56 19.76 -0.49
N GLN A 168 7.37 19.07 0.65
CA GLN A 168 8.47 18.42 1.36
C GLN A 168 9.12 17.32 0.51
N LEU A 169 8.32 16.54 -0.23
CA LEU A 169 8.87 15.52 -1.14
C LEU A 169 9.66 16.15 -2.29
N GLU A 170 9.12 17.18 -2.93
CA GLU A 170 9.80 17.91 -4.01
C GLU A 170 11.16 18.47 -3.56
N ASN A 171 11.22 19.07 -2.37
CA ASN A 171 12.47 19.59 -1.82
C ASN A 171 13.50 18.47 -1.56
N ALA A 172 13.06 17.32 -1.04
CA ALA A 172 13.93 16.17 -0.81
C ALA A 172 14.52 15.62 -2.11
N VAL A 173 13.70 15.49 -3.17
CA VAL A 173 14.15 15.01 -4.48
C VAL A 173 15.15 15.96 -5.14
N ARG A 174 14.97 17.28 -4.95
CA ARG A 174 15.87 18.30 -5.50
C ARG A 174 17.21 18.37 -4.75
N GLY A 175 17.37 17.67 -3.63
CA GLY A 175 18.58 17.73 -2.79
C GLY A 175 18.77 19.07 -2.08
N SER A 176 17.75 19.94 -2.10
CA SER A 176 17.72 21.19 -1.36
C SER A 176 17.23 20.93 0.05
N ASN A 177 18.15 20.50 0.93
CA ASN A 177 17.92 20.66 2.36
C ASN A 177 17.82 22.16 2.65
N GLY A 178 16.71 22.58 3.24
CA GLY A 178 16.54 23.94 3.77
C GLY A 178 17.58 24.27 4.86
#